data_AF-A0A815ZEP6-F1
#
_entry.id   AF-A0A815ZEP6-F1
#
_cell.length_a   1.000
_cell.length_b   1.000
_cell.length_c   1.000
_cell.angle_alpha   90.00
_cell.angle_beta   90.00
_cell.angle_gamma   90.00
#
_symmetry.space_group_name_H-M   'P 1'
#
loop_
_entity.id
_entity.type
_entity.pdbx_description
1 polymer ?
#
loop_
_entity_poly.entity_id
_entity_poly.type
_entity_poly.pdbx_seq_one_letter_code
_entity_poly.pdbx_strand_id
1 'polypeptide(L)'
;NLIGMFVSTLPYRVELDPHWSFNEVVKHVREKCLSILEHSHYPLQHILGDNRTSQSNVSFLETMFDFISMSRNVEHLSLNDANLEQISLEQSAEVSKFDFSLTFEYNPLSDNKRLSCSFVCSSDLFEKSTISKIAERFRYTSERLFQIQSSNISVMTASSSINKVCLILPEEAEEMELVVFHRLENIVNEGMICAVCFIVS
;
A
#
# COMPACT_ATOMS: atom_id res chain seq x y z
N ASN A 1 -23.24 24.20 -5.55
CA ASN A 1 -22.82 22.80 -5.80
C ASN A 1 -22.68 22.57 -7.28
N LEU A 2 -21.44 22.38 -7.76
CA LEU A 2 -21.15 21.91 -9.10
C LEU A 2 -21.07 20.38 -9.07
N ILE A 3 -21.70 19.73 -10.03
CA ILE A 3 -21.54 18.29 -10.26
C ILE A 3 -20.56 18.16 -11.43
N GLY A 4 -19.42 17.50 -11.20
CA GLY A 4 -18.36 17.38 -12.19
C GLY A 4 -17.18 16.54 -11.66
N MET A 5 -16.21 16.25 -12.53
CA MET A 5 -14.99 15.51 -12.18
C MET A 5 -13.97 16.46 -11.56
N PHE A 6 -13.83 16.42 -10.24
CA PHE A 6 -12.89 17.27 -9.47
C PHE A 6 -11.83 16.46 -8.72
N VAL A 7 -11.65 15.18 -9.06
CA VAL A 7 -10.59 14.35 -8.49
C VAL A 7 -9.27 14.72 -9.15
N SER A 8 -8.25 15.00 -8.34
CA SER A 8 -6.88 15.25 -8.79
C SER A 8 -6.00 14.06 -8.44
N THR A 9 -5.26 13.55 -9.43
CA THR A 9 -4.26 12.49 -9.24
C THR A 9 -2.88 13.12 -9.33
N LEU A 10 -2.05 12.89 -8.31
CA LEU A 10 -0.72 13.46 -8.21
C LEU A 10 0.33 12.36 -8.32
N PRO A 11 1.30 12.46 -9.26
CA PRO A 11 2.42 11.54 -9.28
C PRO A 11 3.27 11.77 -8.04
N TYR A 12 3.53 10.70 -7.29
CA TYR A 12 4.20 10.78 -6.00
C TYR A 12 5.48 9.94 -6.04
N ARG A 13 6.64 10.61 -6.08
CA ARG A 13 7.95 9.97 -6.02
C ARG A 13 8.58 10.23 -4.65
N VAL A 14 8.90 9.15 -3.95
CA VAL A 14 9.62 9.21 -2.67
C VAL A 14 10.84 8.32 -2.74
N GLU A 15 11.97 8.86 -2.30
CA GLU A 15 13.20 8.11 -2.10
C GLU A 15 13.36 7.87 -0.60
N LEU A 16 13.62 6.62 -0.23
CA LEU A 16 13.73 6.20 1.17
C LEU A 16 15.16 5.75 1.44
N ASP A 17 15.72 6.17 2.57
CA ASP A 17 16.98 5.61 3.07
C ASP A 17 16.66 4.30 3.83
N PRO A 18 17.25 3.15 3.45
CA PRO A 18 17.03 1.88 4.14
C PRO A 18 17.47 1.89 5.61
N HIS A 19 18.29 2.83 6.03
CA HIS A 19 18.78 2.99 7.40
C HIS A 19 17.87 3.85 8.28
N TRP A 20 16.89 4.55 7.70
CA TRP A 20 15.93 5.31 8.48
C TRP A 20 15.05 4.42 9.33
N SER A 21 14.80 4.90 10.55
CA SER A 21 13.74 4.44 11.43
C SER A 21 12.37 4.63 10.75
N PHE A 22 11.36 3.86 11.14
CA PHE A 22 10.02 4.01 10.57
C PHE A 22 9.45 5.42 10.80
N ASN A 23 9.77 6.04 11.95
CA ASN A 23 9.36 7.41 12.25
C ASN A 23 10.00 8.44 11.31
N GLU A 24 11.27 8.26 10.95
CA GLU A 24 11.96 9.11 9.97
C GLU A 24 11.34 8.95 8.59
N VAL A 25 11.00 7.72 8.18
CA VAL A 25 10.28 7.46 6.92
C VAL A 25 8.92 8.16 6.90
N VAL A 26 8.11 8.01 7.95
CA VAL A 26 6.79 8.65 8.04
C VAL A 26 6.92 10.17 7.99
N LYS A 27 7.90 10.74 8.69
CA LYS A 27 8.18 12.18 8.65
C LYS A 27 8.57 12.63 7.25
N HIS A 28 9.48 11.93 6.58
CA HIS A 28 9.93 12.26 5.23
C HIS A 28 8.78 12.18 4.21
N VAL A 29 7.99 11.10 4.25
CA VAL A 29 6.82 10.90 3.39
C VAL A 29 5.79 12.00 3.66
N ARG A 30 5.54 12.38 4.91
CA ARG A 30 4.62 13.47 5.23
C ARG A 30 5.08 14.80 4.62
N GLU A 31 6.35 15.16 4.79
CA GLU A 31 6.92 16.41 4.28
C GLU A 31 6.83 16.47 2.74
N LYS A 32 7.16 15.36 2.06
CA LYS A 32 7.03 15.25 0.60
C LYS A 32 5.58 15.33 0.14
N CYS A 33 4.67 14.64 0.82
CA CYS A 33 3.24 14.67 0.49
C CYS A 33 2.68 16.10 0.60
N LEU A 34 2.98 16.81 1.69
CA LEU A 34 2.55 18.21 1.87
C LEU A 34 3.07 19.12 0.75
N SER A 35 4.35 18.98 0.36
CA SER A 35 4.92 19.78 -0.73
C SER A 35 4.25 19.53 -2.08
N ILE A 36 3.82 18.30 -2.36
CA ILE A 36 3.19 17.94 -3.65
C ILE A 36 1.71 18.37 -3.66
N LEU A 37 1.03 18.32 -2.51
CA LEU A 37 -0.36 18.79 -2.38
C LEU A 37 -0.51 20.29 -2.69
N GLU A 38 0.53 21.11 -2.48
CA GLU A 38 0.54 22.52 -2.91
C GLU A 38 0.36 22.67 -4.43
N HIS A 39 0.64 21.62 -5.22
CA HIS A 39 0.49 21.57 -6.66
C HIS A 39 -0.75 20.78 -7.14
N SER A 40 -1.65 20.40 -6.22
CA SER A 40 -2.86 19.59 -6.50
C SER A 40 -3.81 20.15 -7.57
N HIS A 41 -3.71 21.44 -7.86
CA HIS A 41 -4.52 22.10 -8.89
C HIS A 41 -4.02 21.88 -10.32
N TYR A 42 -2.78 21.38 -10.50
CA TYR A 42 -2.24 21.12 -11.83
C TYR A 42 -2.66 19.73 -12.31
N PRO A 43 -3.46 19.60 -13.38
CA PRO A 43 -4.02 18.32 -13.75
C PRO A 43 -2.95 17.35 -14.27
N LEU A 44 -3.09 16.06 -13.92
CA LEU A 44 -2.16 15.00 -14.32
C LEU A 44 -1.87 15.03 -15.82
N GLN A 45 -2.88 15.20 -16.69
CA GLN A 45 -2.69 15.19 -18.14
C GLN A 45 -1.68 16.24 -18.64
N HIS A 46 -1.57 17.37 -17.94
CA HIS A 46 -0.59 18.40 -18.29
C HIS A 46 0.81 17.98 -17.86
N ILE A 47 0.95 17.38 -16.67
CA ILE A 47 2.23 16.81 -16.21
C ILE A 47 2.75 15.77 -17.22
N LEU A 48 1.86 14.94 -17.78
CA LEU A 48 2.24 13.92 -18.77
C LEU A 48 2.63 14.59 -20.10
N GLY A 49 1.90 15.62 -20.49
CA GLY A 49 2.12 16.36 -21.73
C GLY A 49 3.42 17.17 -21.75
N ASP A 50 3.88 17.63 -20.59
CA ASP A 50 5.13 18.37 -20.43
C ASP A 50 6.35 17.43 -20.39
N ASN A 51 6.16 16.18 -19.93
CA ASN A 51 7.21 15.17 -19.80
C ASN A 51 7.49 14.40 -21.12
N ARG A 52 7.44 15.08 -22.27
CA ARG A 52 7.65 14.49 -23.62
C ARG A 52 9.11 14.13 -23.91
N THR A 53 9.79 13.41 -23.02
CA THR A 53 10.84 12.49 -23.45
C THR A 53 10.19 11.36 -24.24
N SER A 54 10.67 11.12 -25.45
CA SER A 54 10.10 10.27 -26.51
C SER A 54 9.99 8.77 -26.23
N GLN A 55 9.73 8.37 -24.99
CA GLN A 55 9.41 6.99 -24.64
C GLN A 55 7.93 6.92 -24.31
N SER A 56 7.19 6.25 -25.18
CA SER A 56 5.75 5.93 -25.11
C SER A 56 5.30 5.17 -23.86
N ASN A 57 6.18 4.97 -22.88
CA ASN A 57 5.95 4.14 -21.70
C ASN A 57 6.28 4.95 -20.46
N VAL A 58 5.55 6.05 -20.22
CA VAL A 58 5.73 6.75 -18.96
C VAL A 58 5.00 5.98 -17.85
N SER A 59 5.71 4.99 -17.32
CA SER A 59 5.41 4.03 -16.24
C SER A 59 5.13 4.65 -14.86
N PHE A 60 4.58 5.87 -14.77
CA PHE A 60 4.28 6.46 -13.44
C PHE A 60 2.90 6.04 -12.88
N LEU A 61 2.11 5.25 -13.61
CA LEU A 61 0.77 4.79 -13.21
C LEU A 61 0.67 3.28 -12.98
N GLU A 62 1.79 2.60 -12.72
CA GLU A 62 1.76 1.16 -12.42
C GLU A 62 1.09 0.87 -11.07
N THR A 63 1.15 1.83 -10.13
CA THR A 63 0.58 1.69 -8.79
C THR A 63 -0.22 2.92 -8.41
N MET A 64 -1.48 2.71 -8.00
CA MET A 64 -2.34 3.73 -7.43
C MET A 64 -2.48 3.54 -5.91
N PHE A 65 -2.49 4.65 -5.19
CA PHE A 65 -2.79 4.68 -3.77
C PHE A 65 -3.92 5.66 -3.51
N ASP A 66 -4.99 5.18 -2.88
CA ASP A 66 -6.15 5.98 -2.51
C ASP A 66 -6.42 5.92 -1.01
N PHE A 67 -6.83 7.05 -0.44
CA PHE A 67 -7.31 7.14 0.94
C PHE A 67 -8.67 7.85 0.96
N ILE A 68 -9.71 7.12 1.30
CA ILE A 68 -11.09 7.58 1.31
C ILE A 68 -11.54 7.66 2.77
N SER A 69 -11.88 8.87 3.23
CA SER A 69 -12.48 9.07 4.54
C SER A 69 -13.97 9.36 4.38
N MET A 70 -14.82 8.54 5.00
CA MET A 70 -16.26 8.77 5.00
C MET A 70 -16.58 9.96 5.92
N SER A 71 -17.22 10.99 5.38
CA SER A 71 -17.61 12.19 6.14
C SER A 71 -19.10 12.22 6.51
N ARG A 72 -19.88 11.23 6.04
CA ARG A 72 -21.31 11.08 6.33
C ARG A 72 -21.65 9.60 6.42
N ASN A 73 -22.58 9.27 7.31
CA ASN A 73 -23.13 7.93 7.37
C ASN A 73 -24.13 7.77 6.21
N VAL A 74 -23.69 7.11 5.15
CA VAL A 74 -24.50 6.90 3.93
C VAL A 74 -25.52 5.77 4.11
N GLU A 75 -25.43 5.00 5.21
CA GLU A 75 -26.35 3.91 5.55
C GLU A 75 -27.73 4.42 5.96
N HIS A 76 -27.83 5.69 6.38
CA HIS A 76 -29.08 6.33 6.77
C HIS A 76 -29.31 7.61 5.96
N LEU A 77 -29.60 7.43 4.68
CA LEU A 77 -30.16 8.51 3.87
C LEU A 77 -31.67 8.56 4.15
N SER A 78 -32.18 9.69 4.62
CA SER A 78 -33.62 9.92 4.73
C SER A 78 -34.06 10.98 3.73
N LEU A 79 -35.22 10.75 3.12
CA LEU A 79 -35.92 11.74 2.32
C LEU A 79 -37.30 11.94 2.93
N ASN A 80 -37.43 13.00 3.73
CA ASN A 80 -38.59 13.23 4.61
C ASN A 80 -38.80 12.04 5.56
N ASP A 81 -39.97 11.40 5.50
CA ASP A 81 -40.35 10.25 6.32
C ASP A 81 -39.91 8.90 5.72
N ALA A 82 -39.23 8.91 4.56
CA ALA A 82 -38.76 7.70 3.90
C ALA A 82 -37.28 7.43 4.24
N ASN A 83 -37.00 6.20 4.65
CA ASN A 83 -35.64 5.69 4.74
C ASN A 83 -35.20 5.18 3.36
N LEU A 84 -34.05 5.64 2.90
CA LEU A 84 -33.39 5.17 1.69
C LEU A 84 -32.28 4.21 2.10
N GLU A 85 -32.40 2.97 1.64
CA GLU A 85 -31.31 2.00 1.73
C GLU A 85 -30.44 2.13 0.48
N GLN A 86 -29.14 2.33 0.68
CA GLN A 86 -28.20 2.29 -0.43
C GLN A 86 -28.03 0.83 -0.87
N ILE A 87 -28.58 0.50 -2.03
CA ILE A 87 -28.27 -0.77 -2.69
C ILE A 87 -26.97 -0.54 -3.48
N SER A 88 -25.85 -1.03 -2.94
CA SER A 88 -24.67 -1.23 -3.76
C SER A 88 -25.00 -2.33 -4.76
N LEU A 89 -25.29 -1.94 -6.01
CA LEU A 89 -25.24 -2.88 -7.12
C LEU A 89 -23.85 -3.50 -7.07
N GLU A 90 -23.77 -4.83 -7.09
CA GLU A 90 -22.50 -5.54 -7.26
C GLU A 90 -21.78 -4.86 -8.41
N GLN A 91 -20.71 -4.13 -8.11
CA GLN A 91 -19.91 -3.50 -9.15
C GLN A 91 -19.40 -4.65 -9.99
N SER A 92 -20.02 -4.83 -11.16
CA SER A 92 -19.56 -5.70 -12.23
C SER A 92 -18.03 -5.63 -12.26
N ALA A 93 -17.39 -6.74 -11.91
CA ALA A 93 -15.95 -6.95 -11.75
C ALA A 93 -15.14 -5.65 -11.71
N GLU A 94 -14.68 -5.23 -10.52
CA GLU A 94 -13.83 -4.06 -10.33
C GLU A 94 -12.73 -4.01 -11.40
N VAL A 95 -12.97 -3.24 -12.47
CA VAL A 95 -12.06 -3.20 -13.61
C VAL A 95 -10.84 -2.46 -13.12
N SER A 96 -9.71 -3.16 -13.06
CA SER A 96 -8.42 -2.56 -12.75
C SER A 96 -8.15 -1.44 -13.76
N LYS A 97 -8.02 -0.21 -13.24
CA LYS A 97 -7.64 0.98 -14.02
C LYS A 97 -6.12 1.18 -14.04
N PHE A 98 -5.42 0.48 -13.16
CA PHE A 98 -3.99 0.51 -12.92
C PHE A 98 -3.52 -0.92 -12.68
N ASP A 99 -2.26 -1.23 -13.01
CA ASP A 99 -1.70 -2.58 -12.85
C ASP A 99 -1.88 -3.09 -11.42
N PHE A 100 -1.66 -2.21 -10.44
CA PHE A 100 -1.91 -2.44 -9.03
C PHE A 100 -2.53 -1.20 -8.35
N SER A 101 -3.44 -1.39 -7.42
CA SER A 101 -4.08 -0.32 -6.63
C SER A 101 -4.27 -0.77 -5.20
N LEU A 102 -3.94 0.11 -4.26
CA LEU A 102 -4.21 -0.04 -2.83
C LEU A 102 -5.10 1.10 -2.37
N THR A 103 -6.30 0.76 -1.91
CA THR A 103 -7.27 1.73 -1.39
C THR A 103 -7.47 1.53 0.09
N PHE A 104 -7.36 2.60 0.87
CA PHE A 104 -7.78 2.65 2.26
C PHE A 104 -9.13 3.32 2.39
N GLU A 105 -10.03 2.72 3.14
CA GLU A 105 -11.31 3.30 3.51
C GLU A 105 -11.39 3.45 5.02
N TYR A 106 -11.53 4.69 5.47
CA TYR A 106 -11.69 5.04 6.87
C TYR A 106 -13.13 5.50 7.13
N ASN A 107 -13.84 4.77 8.00
CA ASN A 107 -15.16 5.15 8.48
C ASN A 107 -15.08 5.60 9.95
N PRO A 108 -14.90 6.92 10.22
CA PRO A 108 -14.85 7.45 11.58
C PRO A 108 -16.18 7.39 12.32
N LEU A 109 -17.30 7.14 11.61
CA LEU A 109 -18.65 7.12 12.16
C LEU A 109 -19.09 5.72 12.61
N SER A 110 -18.37 4.68 12.23
CA SER A 110 -18.59 3.33 12.74
C SER A 110 -18.15 3.20 14.20
N ASP A 111 -18.78 2.32 14.96
CA ASP A 111 -18.53 2.12 16.40
C ASP A 111 -17.04 1.93 16.75
N ASN A 112 -16.29 1.28 15.86
CA ASN A 112 -14.87 0.98 16.04
C ASN A 112 -13.93 1.86 15.20
N LYS A 113 -14.42 2.94 14.57
CA LYS A 113 -13.64 3.77 13.63
C LYS A 113 -12.88 2.92 12.60
N ARG A 114 -13.63 2.06 11.92
CA ARG A 114 -13.15 1.03 11.00
C ARG A 114 -12.22 1.62 9.95
N LEU A 115 -11.05 1.01 9.79
CA LEU A 115 -10.15 1.18 8.66
C LEU A 115 -10.11 -0.14 7.91
N SER A 116 -10.38 -0.13 6.61
CA SER A 116 -10.16 -1.27 5.72
C SER A 116 -9.21 -0.90 4.60
N CYS A 117 -8.55 -1.90 4.03
CA CYS A 117 -7.79 -1.74 2.80
C CYS A 117 -8.21 -2.80 1.78
N SER A 118 -8.18 -2.45 0.49
CA SER A 118 -8.40 -3.36 -0.62
C SER A 118 -7.27 -3.27 -1.64
N PHE A 119 -7.00 -4.39 -2.30
CA PHE A 119 -6.06 -4.51 -3.40
C PHE A 119 -6.83 -4.82 -4.68
N VAL A 120 -6.60 -4.02 -5.72
CA VAL A 120 -7.17 -4.23 -7.05
C VAL A 120 -6.03 -4.28 -8.05
N CYS A 121 -6.01 -5.29 -8.92
CA CYS A 121 -4.91 -5.49 -9.84
C CYS A 121 -5.40 -6.02 -11.19
N SER A 122 -4.58 -5.85 -12.22
CA SER A 122 -4.85 -6.42 -13.54
C SER A 122 -4.64 -7.94 -13.50
N SER A 123 -5.66 -8.70 -13.89
CA SER A 123 -5.55 -10.16 -14.03
C SER A 123 -4.60 -10.59 -15.14
N ASP A 124 -4.28 -9.68 -16.07
CA ASP A 124 -3.33 -9.94 -17.14
C ASP A 124 -1.87 -9.91 -16.64
N LEU A 125 -1.63 -9.29 -15.48
CA LEU A 125 -0.30 -9.10 -14.89
C LEU A 125 -0.10 -9.88 -13.59
N PHE A 126 -1.16 -10.13 -12.82
CA PHE A 126 -1.07 -10.75 -11.50
C PHE A 126 -1.94 -11.99 -11.37
N GLU A 127 -1.33 -13.07 -10.91
CA GLU A 127 -2.06 -14.24 -10.44
C GLU A 127 -2.69 -13.98 -9.06
N LYS A 128 -3.83 -14.62 -8.81
CA LYS A 128 -4.53 -14.51 -7.52
C LYS A 128 -3.64 -14.88 -6.32
N SER A 129 -2.83 -15.93 -6.47
CA SER A 129 -1.87 -16.40 -5.46
C SER A 129 -0.85 -15.31 -5.08
N THR A 130 -0.34 -14.57 -6.07
CA THR A 130 0.61 -13.47 -5.87
C THR A 130 0.00 -12.34 -5.05
N ILE A 131 -1.23 -11.94 -5.36
CA ILE A 131 -1.92 -10.86 -4.64
C ILE A 131 -2.29 -11.28 -3.22
N SER A 132 -2.71 -12.53 -3.01
CA SER A 132 -2.93 -13.08 -1.67
C SER A 132 -1.66 -12.97 -0.81
N LYS A 133 -0.49 -13.37 -1.34
CA LYS A 133 0.78 -13.25 -0.63
C LYS A 133 1.16 -11.79 -0.35
N ILE A 134 0.95 -10.88 -1.30
CA ILE A 134 1.19 -9.44 -1.08
C ILE A 134 0.31 -8.92 0.06
N ALA A 135 -0.98 -9.27 0.08
CA ALA A 135 -1.90 -8.86 1.14
C ALA A 135 -1.51 -9.41 2.51
N GLU A 136 -1.09 -10.68 2.57
CA GLU A 136 -0.62 -11.31 3.81
C GLU A 136 0.66 -10.66 4.34
N ARG A 137 1.64 -10.41 3.46
CA ARG A 137 2.88 -9.70 3.81
C ARG A 137 2.58 -8.29 4.30
N PHE A 138 1.70 -7.57 3.60
CA PHE A 138 1.28 -6.23 4.00
C PHE A 138 0.64 -6.23 5.40
N ARG A 139 -0.29 -7.16 5.68
CA ARG A 139 -0.90 -7.32 6.99
C ARG A 139 0.14 -7.63 8.07
N TYR A 140 0.98 -8.63 7.82
CA TYR A 140 2.00 -9.10 8.76
C TYR A 140 3.00 -7.98 9.11
N THR A 141 3.53 -7.30 8.10
CA THR A 141 4.46 -6.18 8.30
C THR A 141 3.78 -5.02 9.03
N SER A 142 2.54 -4.69 8.69
CA SER A 142 1.77 -3.63 9.37
C SER A 142 1.58 -3.93 10.86
N GLU A 143 1.17 -5.16 11.21
CA GLU A 143 1.01 -5.58 12.61
C GLU A 143 2.31 -5.46 13.42
N ARG A 144 3.45 -5.77 12.80
CA ARG A 144 4.77 -5.64 13.44
C ARG A 144 5.23 -4.20 13.60
N LEU A 145 4.89 -3.34 12.64
CA LEU A 145 5.19 -1.91 12.71
C LEU A 145 4.34 -1.22 13.79
N PHE A 146 3.08 -1.64 13.95
CA PHE A 146 2.08 -0.99 14.80
C PHE A 146 1.75 -1.73 16.10
N GLN A 147 2.67 -2.52 16.66
CA GLN A 147 2.40 -3.30 17.88
C GLN A 147 1.74 -2.48 18.98
N ILE A 148 0.49 -2.86 19.30
CA ILE A 148 -0.34 -2.23 20.32
C ILE A 148 0.05 -2.83 21.67
N GLN A 149 0.84 -2.11 22.48
CA GLN A 149 0.82 -2.37 23.93
C GLN A 149 -0.39 -1.67 24.52
N SER A 150 -1.33 -2.46 25.05
CA SER A 150 -2.57 -2.02 25.68
C SER A 150 -2.35 -0.78 26.53
N SER A 151 -3.00 0.33 26.15
CA SER A 151 -3.02 1.68 26.73
C SER A 151 -2.02 2.75 26.25
N ASN A 152 -1.03 2.43 25.40
CA ASN A 152 -0.26 3.45 24.65
C ASN A 152 0.26 2.84 23.33
N ILE A 153 0.09 3.55 22.20
CA ILE A 153 0.76 3.19 20.94
C ILE A 153 2.26 3.31 21.17
N SER A 154 2.88 2.20 21.57
CA SER A 154 4.29 2.10 21.90
C SER A 154 4.97 1.56 20.66
N VAL A 155 5.53 2.45 19.85
CA VAL A 155 6.20 2.09 18.59
C VAL A 155 7.57 1.47 18.88
N MET A 156 7.61 0.32 19.57
CA MET A 156 8.86 -0.31 19.99
C MET A 156 9.69 -0.83 18.81
N THR A 157 9.07 -1.07 17.64
CA THR A 157 9.76 -1.46 16.40
C THR A 157 10.10 -0.28 15.49
N ALA A 158 9.67 0.95 15.76
CA ALA A 158 9.97 2.08 14.86
C ALA A 158 11.38 2.62 14.99
N SER A 159 12.10 2.36 16.08
CA SER A 159 13.48 2.82 16.23
C SER A 159 14.48 2.00 15.39
N SER A 160 14.12 0.78 15.00
CA SER A 160 14.95 0.00 14.07
C SER A 160 14.79 0.52 12.65
N SER A 161 15.92 0.57 11.94
CA SER A 161 15.99 0.87 10.51
C SER A 161 15.06 -0.02 9.69
N ILE A 162 14.42 0.54 8.66
CA ILE A 162 13.45 -0.16 7.80
C ILE A 162 14.04 -1.38 7.08
N ASN A 163 15.36 -1.42 6.86
CA ASN A 163 16.03 -2.60 6.32
C ASN A 163 15.98 -3.86 7.21
N LYS A 164 15.52 -3.72 8.47
CA LYS A 164 15.30 -4.85 9.39
C LYS A 164 13.86 -5.37 9.37
N VAL A 165 12.98 -4.75 8.61
CA VAL A 165 11.58 -5.19 8.49
C VAL A 165 11.53 -6.47 7.66
N CYS A 166 11.11 -7.56 8.29
CA CYS A 166 10.95 -8.84 7.59
C CYS A 166 9.68 -8.81 6.72
N LEU A 167 9.85 -9.09 5.43
CA LEU A 167 8.78 -9.27 4.45
C LEU A 167 8.48 -10.76 4.18
N ILE A 168 9.25 -11.66 4.78
CA ILE A 168 9.07 -13.11 4.65
C ILE A 168 8.00 -13.54 5.66
N LEU A 169 7.00 -14.27 5.20
CA LEU A 169 5.96 -14.81 6.09
C LEU A 169 6.54 -15.94 6.96
N PRO A 170 6.02 -16.17 8.17
CA PRO A 170 6.51 -17.26 9.03
C PRO A 170 6.51 -18.64 8.34
N GLU A 171 5.45 -18.95 7.60
CA GLU A 171 5.34 -20.19 6.81
C GLU A 171 6.42 -20.30 5.71
N GLU A 172 6.77 -19.18 5.06
CA GLU A 172 7.84 -19.14 4.06
C GLU A 172 9.22 -19.33 4.72
N ALA A 173 9.40 -18.85 5.96
CA ALA A 173 10.64 -19.05 6.70
C ALA A 173 10.84 -20.53 7.08
N GLU A 174 9.77 -21.22 7.50
CA GLU A 174 9.79 -22.66 7.79
C GLU A 174 10.11 -23.50 6.54
N GLU A 175 9.51 -23.18 5.39
CA GLU A 175 9.84 -23.81 4.10
C GLU A 175 11.29 -23.52 3.67
N MET A 176 11.80 -22.31 3.90
CA MET A 176 13.17 -21.95 3.58
C MET A 176 14.18 -22.67 4.48
N GLU A 177 13.89 -22.87 5.76
CA GLU A 177 14.71 -23.72 6.63
C GLU A 177 14.80 -25.15 6.07
N LEU A 178 13.68 -25.73 5.64
CA LEU A 178 13.63 -27.04 4.97
C LEU A 178 14.45 -27.08 3.66
N VAL A 179 14.42 -26.02 2.86
CA VAL A 179 15.21 -25.91 1.61
C VAL A 179 16.71 -25.72 1.89
N VAL A 180 17.09 -24.94 2.90
CA VAL A 180 18.50 -24.75 3.30
C VAL A 180 19.10 -26.07 3.79
N PHE A 181 18.36 -26.88 4.55
CA PHE A 181 18.79 -28.23 4.93
C PHE A 181 18.98 -29.17 3.73
N HIS A 182 18.26 -28.97 2.61
CA HIS A 182 18.40 -29.77 1.40
C HIS A 182 19.43 -29.24 0.39
N ARG A 183 19.81 -27.95 0.44
CA ARG A 183 20.73 -27.31 -0.54
C ARG A 183 22.18 -27.15 -0.10
N LEU A 184 22.51 -27.40 1.17
CA LEU A 184 23.87 -27.20 1.68
C LEU A 184 24.88 -28.29 1.28
N GLU A 185 24.48 -29.39 0.65
CA GLU A 185 25.43 -30.43 0.24
C GLU A 185 26.18 -30.16 -1.07
N ASN A 186 25.80 -29.17 -1.90
CA ASN A 186 26.31 -29.13 -3.29
C ASN A 186 26.67 -27.77 -3.90
N ILE A 187 26.82 -26.67 -3.14
CA ILE A 187 27.21 -25.38 -3.76
C ILE A 187 28.31 -24.70 -2.94
N VAL A 188 29.55 -25.16 -3.14
CA VAL A 188 30.77 -24.39 -2.86
C VAL A 188 31.57 -24.36 -4.14
N ASN A 189 31.28 -23.39 -5.01
CA ASN A 189 32.25 -22.67 -5.85
C ASN A 189 31.52 -21.72 -6.81
N GLU A 190 32.13 -20.56 -7.03
CA GLU A 190 31.75 -19.48 -7.97
C GLU A 190 30.84 -18.35 -7.42
N GLY A 191 31.44 -17.48 -6.61
CA GLY A 191 31.69 -16.09 -7.04
C GLY A 191 30.53 -15.13 -7.32
N MET A 192 29.29 -15.37 -6.88
CA MET A 192 28.20 -14.40 -6.97
C MET A 192 27.82 -13.82 -5.62
N ILE A 193 27.79 -12.49 -5.54
CA ILE A 193 27.27 -11.71 -4.41
C ILE A 193 25.76 -11.94 -4.38
N CYS A 194 25.35 -12.97 -3.66
CA CYS A 194 23.97 -13.21 -3.28
C CYS A 194 23.79 -12.47 -1.95
N ALA A 195 23.10 -11.33 -1.95
CA ALA A 195 22.66 -10.69 -0.72
C ALA A 195 21.54 -11.53 -0.10
N VAL A 196 21.90 -12.72 0.37
CA VAL A 196 21.06 -13.53 1.25
C VAL A 196 21.39 -13.05 2.66
N CYS A 197 20.56 -12.14 3.15
CA CYS A 197 20.67 -11.68 4.53
C CYS A 197 20.16 -12.78 5.45
N PHE A 198 21.03 -13.73 5.78
CA PHE A 198 20.85 -14.65 6.90
C PHE A 198 21.62 -14.10 8.09
N ILE A 199 20.92 -13.64 9.14
CA ILE A 199 21.37 -13.81 10.52
C ILE A 199 20.12 -14.09 11.36
N VAL A 200 19.92 -15.36 11.69
CA VAL A 200 19.15 -15.80 12.85
C VAL A 200 20.12 -15.81 14.03
N SER A 201 19.80 -15.07 15.09
CA SER A 201 20.33 -15.28 16.43
C SER A 201 19.26 -14.87 17.44
#